data_AF-A0A378I7R3-F1
#
_entry.id   AF-A0A378I7R3-F1
#
_cell.length_a   1.000
_cell.length_b   1.000
_cell.length_c   1.000
_cell.angle_alpha   90.00
_cell.angle_beta   90.00
_cell.angle_gamma   90.00
#
_symmetry.space_group_name_H-M   'P 1'
#
loop_
_entity.id
_entity.type
_entity.pdbx_description
1 polymer ?
#
loop_
_entity_poly.entity_id
_entity_poly.type
_entity_poly.pdbx_seq_one_letter_code
_entity_poly.pdbx_strand_id
1 'polypeptide(L)'
;MKLILSNDVFAVIDDFLEPSDFEKIWSYIQTESFKFVHSSRWVNAFSIEDGAPLWGNVTISHPRSEPCTTEQVYPTATTIDLFIQELIVGSAEFPHLIGLKDIDWDFFYARPYLYPRGSGLSWHTDGKYKISVMGPAILIGSLIGNSYRSVCAVILFIFLTTSP
;
A
#
# COMPACT_ATOMS: atom_id res chain seq x y z
N MET A 1 -12.64 10.73 6.68
CA MET A 1 -12.89 9.33 6.27
C MET A 1 -14.36 9.09 5.96
N LYS A 2 -14.66 8.52 4.79
CA LYS A 2 -16.02 8.25 4.31
C LYS A 2 -16.11 6.88 3.65
N LEU A 3 -16.85 5.95 4.26
CA LEU A 3 -17.11 4.64 3.66
C LEU A 3 -18.07 4.78 2.47
N ILE A 4 -17.60 4.45 1.27
CA ILE A 4 -18.37 4.55 0.02
C ILE A 4 -19.06 3.24 -0.33
N LEU A 5 -18.33 2.13 -0.18
CA LEU A 5 -18.80 0.80 -0.51
C LEU A 5 -18.18 -0.18 0.48
N SER A 6 -18.98 -1.12 0.98
CA SER A 6 -18.52 -2.20 1.83
C SER A 6 -19.37 -3.44 1.59
N ASN A 7 -18.73 -4.60 1.55
CA ASN A 7 -19.35 -5.92 1.52
C ASN A 7 -18.42 -6.93 2.21
N ASP A 8 -18.77 -8.21 2.17
CA ASP A 8 -18.02 -9.27 2.85
C ASP A 8 -16.63 -9.55 2.27
N VAL A 9 -16.25 -8.93 1.15
CA VAL A 9 -15.00 -9.20 0.42
C VAL A 9 -14.10 -7.98 0.31
N PHE A 10 -14.65 -6.75 0.29
CA PHE A 10 -13.87 -5.52 0.22
C PHE A 10 -14.60 -4.28 0.74
N ALA A 11 -13.84 -3.23 1.02
CA ALA A 11 -14.33 -1.89 1.33
C ALA A 11 -13.60 -0.82 0.52
N VAL A 12 -14.32 0.25 0.17
CA VAL A 12 -13.80 1.46 -0.48
C VAL A 12 -14.04 2.63 0.44
N ILE A 13 -12.96 3.29 0.82
CA ILE A 13 -12.96 4.43 1.73
C ILE A 13 -12.46 5.64 0.96
N ASP A 14 -13.29 6.67 0.91
CA ASP A 14 -12.95 7.99 0.37
C ASP A 14 -12.55 8.92 1.53
N ASP A 15 -11.87 10.02 1.21
CA ASP A 15 -11.34 10.96 2.21
C ASP A 15 -10.58 10.24 3.35
N PHE A 16 -9.78 9.22 2.99
CA PHE A 16 -9.09 8.36 3.97
C PHE A 16 -8.17 9.17 4.88
N LEU A 17 -7.44 10.13 4.30
CA LEU A 17 -6.69 11.14 5.04
C LEU A 17 -7.46 12.45 5.06
N GLU A 18 -7.29 13.21 6.14
CA GLU A 18 -7.69 14.62 6.16
C GLU A 18 -6.97 15.40 5.05
N PRO A 19 -7.60 16.40 4.42
CA PRO A 19 -7.01 17.12 3.29
C PRO A 19 -5.60 17.68 3.58
N SER A 20 -5.36 18.17 4.80
CA SER A 20 -4.04 18.68 5.18
C SER A 20 -2.96 17.60 5.24
N ASP A 21 -3.31 16.37 5.62
CA ASP A 21 -2.36 15.26 5.71
C ASP A 21 -2.17 14.60 4.34
N PHE A 22 -3.21 14.56 3.52
CA PHE A 22 -3.12 14.21 2.11
C PHE A 22 -2.09 15.07 1.37
N GLU A 23 -2.16 16.40 1.51
CA GLU A 23 -1.21 17.32 0.84
C GLU A 23 0.24 17.12 1.30
N LYS A 24 0.44 16.79 2.59
CA LYS A 24 1.78 16.45 3.11
C LYS A 24 2.29 15.16 2.46
N ILE A 25 1.49 14.11 2.43
CA ILE A 25 1.84 12.83 1.79
C ILE A 25 2.14 13.06 0.30
N TRP A 26 1.30 13.81 -0.40
CA TRP A 26 1.50 14.15 -1.80
C TRP A 26 2.83 14.87 -2.05
N SER A 27 3.17 15.84 -1.19
CA SER A 27 4.46 16.55 -1.25
C SER A 27 5.64 15.62 -0.96
N TYR A 28 5.49 14.73 0.03
CA TYR A 28 6.50 13.72 0.37
C TYR A 28 6.79 12.78 -0.82
N ILE A 29 5.74 12.23 -1.45
CA ILE A 29 5.86 11.36 -2.61
C ILE A 29 6.60 12.05 -3.77
N GLN A 30 6.40 13.34 -4.01
CA GLN A 30 7.12 14.05 -5.07
C GLN A 30 8.65 14.13 -4.85
N THR A 31 9.12 13.94 -3.62
CA THR A 31 10.54 14.00 -3.25
C THR A 31 11.16 12.62 -2.98
N GLU A 32 10.35 11.57 -2.98
CA GLU A 32 10.78 10.21 -2.67
C GLU A 32 11.65 9.65 -3.80
N SER A 33 12.64 8.82 -3.44
CA SER A 33 13.52 8.18 -4.40
C SER A 33 12.87 6.95 -5.02
N PHE A 34 12.34 7.11 -6.23
CA PHE A 34 11.75 6.01 -7.01
C PHE A 34 12.77 5.31 -7.91
N LYS A 35 12.59 4.01 -8.11
CA LYS A 35 13.33 3.21 -9.09
C LYS A 35 12.37 2.30 -9.87
N PHE A 36 12.74 1.90 -11.09
CA PHE A 36 11.93 0.96 -11.86
C PHE A 36 11.79 -0.38 -11.13
N VAL A 37 10.61 -1.00 -11.20
CA VAL A 37 10.36 -2.30 -10.55
C VAL A 37 11.31 -3.41 -11.04
N HIS A 38 11.77 -3.33 -12.30
CA HIS A 38 12.71 -4.28 -12.90
C HIS A 38 14.18 -3.81 -12.90
N SER A 39 14.54 -2.79 -12.10
CA SER A 39 15.88 -2.20 -12.16
C SER A 39 17.01 -3.15 -11.77
N SER A 40 16.75 -4.15 -10.93
CA SER A 40 17.76 -5.10 -10.44
C SER A 40 17.50 -6.56 -10.81
N ARG A 41 16.24 -6.94 -10.96
CA ARG A 41 15.82 -8.30 -11.35
C ARG A 41 14.38 -8.27 -11.85
N TRP A 42 14.00 -9.32 -12.57
CA TRP A 42 12.61 -9.55 -12.92
C TRP A 42 11.76 -9.75 -11.65
N VAL A 43 10.60 -9.10 -11.60
CA VAL A 43 9.64 -9.16 -10.49
C VAL A 43 8.36 -9.75 -11.04
N ASN A 44 8.04 -11.00 -10.68
CA ASN A 44 6.96 -11.77 -11.30
C ASN A 44 5.56 -11.14 -11.19
N ALA A 45 5.35 -10.20 -10.26
CA ALA A 45 4.07 -9.49 -10.13
C ALA A 45 3.81 -8.53 -11.31
N PHE A 46 4.85 -8.08 -12.00
CA PHE A 46 4.74 -7.17 -13.14
C PHE A 46 5.06 -7.93 -14.42
N SER A 47 4.16 -7.85 -15.39
CA SER A 47 4.34 -8.39 -16.74
C SER A 47 5.14 -7.43 -17.62
N ILE A 48 5.58 -7.89 -18.80
CA ILE A 48 6.28 -7.02 -19.77
C ILE A 48 5.31 -5.96 -20.32
N GLU A 49 4.02 -6.28 -20.38
CA GLU A 49 2.97 -5.42 -20.92
C GLU A 49 2.53 -4.34 -19.92
N ASP A 50 2.91 -4.48 -18.64
CA ASP A 50 2.63 -3.52 -17.57
C ASP A 50 3.44 -2.22 -17.69
N GLY A 51 4.33 -2.14 -18.67
CA GLY A 51 5.16 -0.97 -18.92
C GLY A 51 6.30 -0.86 -17.91
N ALA A 52 6.55 0.37 -17.43
CA ALA A 52 7.69 0.67 -16.58
C ALA A 52 7.27 1.38 -15.28
N PRO A 53 6.50 0.70 -14.40
CA PRO A 53 6.14 1.27 -13.11
C PRO A 53 7.38 1.46 -12.23
N LEU A 54 7.29 2.41 -11.31
CA LEU A 54 8.31 2.70 -10.31
C LEU A 54 7.80 2.39 -8.91
N TRP A 55 8.73 2.08 -8.01
CA TRP A 55 8.46 1.85 -6.60
C TRP A 55 9.41 2.64 -5.70
N GLY A 56 8.92 3.07 -4.55
CA GLY A 56 9.72 3.74 -3.53
C GLY A 56 10.25 2.77 -2.48
N ASN A 57 10.68 3.33 -1.36
CA ASN A 57 11.09 2.55 -0.20
C ASN A 57 9.91 1.83 0.46
N VAL A 58 10.24 0.78 1.22
CA VAL A 58 9.25 -0.01 1.96
C VAL A 58 9.25 0.39 3.42
N THR A 59 8.07 0.61 3.95
CA THR A 59 7.85 0.76 5.39
C THR A 59 7.01 -0.41 5.89
N ILE A 60 7.36 -0.97 7.05
CA ILE A 60 6.55 -1.97 7.76
C ILE A 60 5.90 -1.32 8.99
N SER A 61 4.67 -1.71 9.29
CA SER A 61 3.86 -1.09 10.36
C SER A 61 4.35 -1.43 11.77
N HIS A 62 4.89 -2.63 11.96
CA HIS A 62 5.38 -3.14 13.24
C HIS A 62 6.69 -3.91 13.02
N PRO A 63 7.58 -3.95 14.03
CA PRO A 63 8.78 -4.78 13.95
C PRO A 63 8.40 -6.26 13.83
N ARG A 64 9.25 -7.02 13.15
CA ARG A 64 9.15 -8.47 13.02
C ARG A 64 10.40 -9.15 13.60
N SER A 65 10.30 -10.43 13.94
CA SER A 65 11.37 -11.20 14.59
C SER A 65 12.70 -11.19 13.82
N GLU A 66 12.64 -11.22 12.48
CA GLU A 66 13.83 -11.19 11.61
C GLU A 66 13.88 -9.89 10.78
N PRO A 67 14.57 -8.84 11.26
CA PRO A 67 14.60 -7.56 10.55
C PRO A 67 15.23 -7.69 9.15
N CYS A 68 14.58 -7.09 8.13
CA CYS A 68 15.19 -6.95 6.81
C CYS A 68 15.99 -5.65 6.74
N THR A 69 17.14 -5.67 6.07
CA THR A 69 18.02 -4.49 5.95
C THR A 69 17.48 -3.42 4.99
N THR A 70 16.44 -3.72 4.20
CA THR A 70 15.89 -2.80 3.19
C THR A 70 14.56 -2.15 3.58
N GLU A 71 14.02 -2.51 4.74
CA GLU A 71 12.71 -2.06 5.22
C GLU A 71 12.91 -1.01 6.31
N GLN A 72 12.12 0.06 6.27
CA GLN A 72 11.98 0.99 7.38
C GLN A 72 10.87 0.49 8.29
N VAL A 73 11.01 0.65 9.60
CA VAL A 73 9.97 0.26 10.57
C VAL A 73 9.29 1.53 11.06
N TYR A 74 7.95 1.57 10.99
CA TYR A 74 7.16 2.63 11.61
C TYR A 74 7.38 2.65 13.14
N PRO A 75 7.52 3.83 13.77
CA PRO A 75 7.57 5.17 13.15
C PRO A 75 8.92 5.46 12.48
N THR A 76 8.87 6.08 11.30
CA THR A 76 10.03 6.42 10.47
C THR A 76 10.54 7.85 10.66
N ALA A 77 9.78 8.69 11.39
CA ALA A 77 9.96 10.14 11.46
C ALA A 77 9.88 10.84 10.10
N THR A 78 9.16 10.24 9.15
CA THR A 78 8.85 10.83 7.83
C THR A 78 7.34 10.98 7.66
N THR A 79 6.92 11.66 6.60
CA THR A 79 5.50 11.94 6.36
C THR A 79 4.66 10.67 6.15
N ILE A 80 5.27 9.55 5.72
CA ILE A 80 4.55 8.26 5.56
C ILE A 80 3.91 7.76 6.85
N ASP A 81 4.44 8.18 8.00
CA ASP A 81 3.93 7.83 9.33
C ASP A 81 2.46 8.26 9.51
N LEU A 82 2.04 9.36 8.89
CA LEU A 82 0.64 9.82 8.92
C LEU A 82 -0.29 8.78 8.28
N PHE A 83 0.11 8.24 7.13
CA PHE A 83 -0.67 7.22 6.45
C PHE A 83 -0.72 5.92 7.26
N ILE A 84 0.43 5.48 7.77
CA ILE A 84 0.53 4.21 8.52
C ILE A 84 -0.30 4.30 9.81
N GLN A 85 -0.23 5.42 10.52
CA GLN A 85 -1.02 5.66 11.71
C GLN A 85 -2.51 5.61 11.41
N GLU A 86 -2.98 6.30 10.36
CA GLU A 86 -4.39 6.29 9.98
C GLU A 86 -4.86 4.88 9.60
N LEU A 87 -4.01 4.10 8.92
CA LEU A 87 -4.32 2.72 8.58
C LEU A 87 -4.38 1.81 9.79
N ILE A 88 -3.47 1.95 10.76
CA ILE A 88 -3.53 1.19 12.01
C ILE A 88 -4.83 1.49 12.75
N VAL A 89 -5.20 2.77 12.89
CA VAL A 89 -6.44 3.18 13.56
C VAL A 89 -7.67 2.67 12.80
N GLY A 90 -7.75 2.91 11.49
CA GLY A 90 -8.88 2.51 10.66
C GLY A 90 -9.02 0.99 10.49
N SER A 91 -7.93 0.22 10.57
CA SER A 91 -7.97 -1.24 10.45
C SER A 91 -8.88 -1.91 11.48
N ALA A 92 -9.02 -1.31 12.67
CA ALA A 92 -9.86 -1.82 13.74
C ALA A 92 -11.37 -1.84 13.38
N GLU A 93 -11.80 -1.07 12.38
CA GLU A 93 -13.19 -1.05 11.91
C GLU A 93 -13.52 -2.17 10.91
N PHE A 94 -12.50 -2.84 10.35
CA PHE A 94 -12.66 -3.83 9.28
C PHE A 94 -12.13 -5.24 9.61
N PRO A 95 -12.30 -5.78 10.84
CA PRO A 95 -11.74 -7.08 11.19
C PRO A 95 -12.30 -8.24 10.36
N HIS A 96 -13.50 -8.10 9.81
CA HIS A 96 -14.10 -9.09 8.92
C HIS A 96 -13.44 -9.17 7.54
N LEU A 97 -12.72 -8.12 7.12
CA LEU A 97 -12.03 -8.05 5.82
C LEU A 97 -10.55 -8.41 5.93
N ILE A 98 -9.90 -7.87 6.95
CA ILE A 98 -8.43 -7.94 7.10
C ILE A 98 -7.99 -8.77 8.30
N GLY A 99 -8.91 -9.30 9.10
CA GLY A 99 -8.59 -9.98 10.34
C GLY A 99 -8.10 -9.03 11.43
N LEU A 100 -7.76 -9.60 12.58
CA LEU A 100 -7.31 -8.91 13.78
C LEU A 100 -5.78 -8.98 13.90
N LYS A 101 -5.18 -7.84 14.26
CA LYS A 101 -3.76 -7.79 14.60
C LYS A 101 -3.45 -8.74 15.76
N ASP A 102 -2.27 -9.37 15.71
CA ASP A 102 -1.75 -10.34 16.69
C ASP A 102 -2.55 -11.65 16.75
N ILE A 103 -3.51 -11.84 15.83
CA ILE A 103 -4.30 -13.07 15.65
C ILE A 103 -4.15 -13.56 14.21
N ASP A 104 -4.57 -12.73 13.26
CA ASP A 104 -4.59 -13.06 11.83
C ASP A 104 -3.39 -12.47 11.08
N TRP A 105 -2.75 -11.44 11.63
CA TRP A 105 -1.57 -10.78 11.05
C TRP A 105 -0.74 -10.05 12.12
N ASP A 106 0.57 -9.93 11.90
CA ASP A 106 1.49 -9.26 12.84
C ASP A 106 1.85 -7.83 12.40
N PHE A 107 2.08 -7.67 11.10
CA PHE A 107 2.45 -6.41 10.48
C PHE A 107 1.98 -6.34 9.04
N PHE A 108 2.01 -5.13 8.49
CA PHE A 108 1.78 -4.89 7.09
C PHE A 108 2.88 -4.09 6.42
N TYR A 109 2.95 -4.23 5.11
CA TYR A 109 3.83 -3.46 4.24
C TYR A 109 3.11 -2.23 3.66
N ALA A 110 3.84 -1.13 3.58
CA ALA A 110 3.48 0.08 2.89
C ALA A 110 4.59 0.40 1.87
N ARG A 111 4.26 0.42 0.57
CA ARG A 111 5.19 0.83 -0.49
C ARG A 111 4.49 1.73 -1.49
N PRO A 112 5.00 2.95 -1.76
CA PRO A 112 4.45 3.79 -2.81
C PRO A 112 4.87 3.26 -4.18
N TYR A 113 3.93 3.28 -5.11
CA TYR A 113 4.16 3.00 -6.52
C TYR A 113 3.83 4.24 -7.36
N LEU A 114 4.53 4.41 -8.47
CA LEU A 114 4.19 5.37 -9.52
C LEU A 114 3.97 4.62 -10.82
N TYR A 115 2.83 4.88 -11.45
CA TYR A 115 2.47 4.32 -12.74
C TYR A 115 2.52 5.43 -13.80
N PRO A 116 3.60 5.52 -14.60
CA PRO A 116 3.64 6.41 -15.76
C PRO A 116 2.50 6.11 -16.74
N ARG A 117 2.20 7.08 -17.60
CA ARG A 117 1.20 6.90 -18.66
C ARG A 117 1.53 5.66 -19.51
N GLY A 118 0.54 4.78 -19.67
CA GLY A 118 0.69 3.54 -20.43
C GLY A 118 1.29 2.38 -19.64
N SER A 119 1.61 2.58 -18.36
CA SER A 119 1.90 1.49 -17.43
C SER A 119 0.64 1.06 -16.69
N GLY A 120 0.68 -0.14 -16.13
CA GLY A 120 -0.40 -0.70 -15.35
C GLY A 120 0.10 -1.85 -14.49
N LEU A 121 -0.84 -2.65 -14.03
CA LEU A 121 -0.55 -3.89 -13.32
C LEU A 121 -1.50 -4.95 -13.83
N SER A 122 -0.94 -6.02 -14.40
CA SER A 122 -1.69 -7.14 -14.93
C SER A 122 -2.43 -7.88 -13.83
N TRP A 123 -3.45 -8.65 -14.20
CA TRP A 123 -4.16 -9.51 -13.27
C TRP A 123 -3.18 -10.43 -12.53
N HIS A 124 -3.18 -10.34 -11.21
CA HIS A 124 -2.34 -11.16 -10.35
C HIS A 124 -3.07 -11.43 -9.04
N THR A 125 -2.53 -12.38 -8.29
CA THR A 125 -2.90 -12.61 -6.90
C THR A 125 -1.75 -12.16 -6.02
N ASP A 126 -2.05 -11.36 -5.01
CA ASP A 126 -1.11 -10.95 -3.98
C ASP A 126 -0.75 -12.14 -3.08
N GLY A 127 0.21 -12.97 -3.53
CA GLY A 127 0.83 -14.04 -2.73
C GLY A 127 0.91 -15.43 -3.38
N LYS A 128 1.91 -16.21 -2.94
CA LYS A 128 2.08 -17.67 -3.17
C LYS A 128 1.71 -18.51 -1.93
N TYR A 129 1.31 -17.88 -0.83
CA TYR A 129 0.95 -18.57 0.40
C TYR A 129 -0.55 -18.90 0.37
N LYS A 130 -0.88 -20.17 0.62
CA LYS A 130 -2.25 -20.61 0.88
C LYS A 130 -2.76 -19.90 2.14
N ILE A 131 -3.36 -18.73 1.99
CA ILE A 131 -4.37 -18.28 2.93
C ILE A 131 -5.66 -18.90 2.42
N SER A 132 -6.09 -19.97 3.10
CA SER A 132 -7.42 -20.51 2.90
C SER A 132 -8.38 -19.46 3.44
N VAL A 133 -9.04 -18.75 2.53
CA VAL A 133 -10.11 -17.79 2.78
C VAL A 133 -9.68 -16.52 3.52
N MET A 134 -9.42 -15.45 2.77
CA MET A 134 -9.85 -14.07 3.10
C MET A 134 -9.53 -13.20 1.88
N GLY A 135 -10.53 -12.44 1.43
CA GLY A 135 -10.49 -11.70 0.17
C GLY A 135 -9.39 -10.64 0.15
N PRO A 136 -8.99 -10.18 -1.04
CA PRO A 136 -8.10 -9.03 -1.14
C PRO A 136 -8.84 -7.80 -0.62
N ALA A 137 -8.55 -7.39 0.61
CA ALA A 137 -8.90 -6.05 1.07
C ALA A 137 -7.96 -5.06 0.37
N ILE A 138 -8.28 -4.74 -0.89
CA ILE A 138 -7.61 -3.65 -1.59
C ILE A 138 -8.21 -2.36 -1.03
N LEU A 139 -7.54 -1.77 -0.04
CA LEU A 139 -7.83 -0.40 0.35
C LEU A 139 -7.26 0.52 -0.75
N ILE A 140 -8.05 0.78 -1.79
CA ILE A 140 -7.67 1.74 -2.84
C ILE A 140 -7.87 3.15 -2.27
N GLY A 141 -6.85 3.68 -1.59
CA GLY A 141 -6.70 5.11 -1.41
C GLY A 141 -6.24 5.70 -2.74
N SER A 142 -7.17 6.20 -3.56
CA SER A 142 -6.79 6.86 -4.81
C SER A 142 -6.31 8.28 -4.54
N LEU A 143 -5.00 8.53 -4.60
CA LEU A 143 -4.46 9.90 -4.62
C LEU A 143 -4.69 10.51 -6.01
N ILE A 144 -5.94 10.88 -6.35
CA ILE A 144 -6.26 11.56 -7.61
C ILE A 144 -6.26 13.07 -7.36
N GLY A 145 -5.11 13.71 -7.58
CA GLY A 145 -5.01 15.17 -7.65
C GLY A 145 -5.67 15.70 -8.92
N ASN A 146 -6.63 16.62 -8.76
CA ASN A 146 -7.48 17.15 -9.83
C ASN A 146 -6.80 18.27 -10.65
N SER A 147 -5.52 18.12 -10.99
CA SER A 147 -4.79 19.09 -11.81
C SER A 147 -4.26 18.46 -13.08
N TYR A 148 -4.70 19.01 -14.21
CA TYR A 148 -4.36 18.60 -15.56
C TYR A 148 -2.84 18.68 -15.84
N ARG A 149 -2.12 17.57 -15.60
CA ARG A 149 -0.96 17.06 -16.38
C ARG A 149 -0.30 15.92 -15.58
N SER A 150 -0.32 14.72 -16.16
CA SER A 150 0.28 13.48 -15.65
C SER A 150 -0.40 12.88 -14.41
N VAL A 151 -1.26 11.89 -14.65
CA VAL A 151 -1.86 11.04 -13.61
C VAL A 151 -0.76 10.15 -13.02
N CYS A 152 -0.45 10.33 -11.74
CA CYS A 152 0.34 9.41 -10.93
C CYS A 152 -0.61 8.73 -9.95
N ALA A 153 -0.97 7.46 -10.19
CA ALA A 153 -1.66 6.66 -9.19
C ALA A 153 -0.63 6.19 -8.15
N VAL A 154 -0.75 6.67 -6.91
CA VAL A 154 -0.03 6.06 -5.78
C VAL A 154 -0.94 4.98 -5.22
N ILE A 155 -0.65 3.74 -5.59
CA ILE A 155 -1.32 2.58 -4.99
C ILE A 155 -0.43 2.13 -3.83
N LEU A 156 -0.96 2.19 -2.62
CA LEU A 156 -0.34 1.51 -1.49
C LEU A 156 -0.91 0.10 -1.42
N PHE A 157 -0.07 -0.90 -1.69
CA PHE A 157 -0.44 -2.29 -1.44
C PHE A 157 -0.20 -2.60 0.04
N ILE A 158 -1.24 -3.08 0.71
CA ILE A 158 -1.18 -3.58 2.08
C ILE A 158 -1.04 -5.09 1.98
N PHE A 159 0.14 -5.62 2.34
CA PHE A 159 0.33 -7.06 2.51
C PHE A 159 0.30 -7.37 3.99
N LEU A 160 -0.74 -8.10 4.44
CA LEU A 160 -0.83 -8.61 5.80
C LEU A 160 -0.03 -9.90 5.90
N THR A 161 0.87 -9.99 6.88
CA THR A 161 1.71 -11.18 7.05
C THR A 161 1.66 -11.70 8.47
N THR A 162 1.61 -13.02 8.60
CA THR A 162 1.86 -13.76 9.84
C THR A 162 3.33 -14.17 9.90
N SER A 163 3.98 -14.00 11.04
CA SER A 163 5.24 -14.65 11.40
C SER A 163 5.01 -16.17 11.41
N PRO A 164 5.97 -16.98 10.94
CA PRO A 164 5.93 -18.43 11.14
C PRO A 164 5.98 -18.80 12.63
#